data_AF-A0A7K1A6S4-F1
#
_entry.id   AF-A0A7K1A6S4-F1
#
_cell.length_a   1.000
_cell.length_b   1.000
_cell.length_c   1.000
_cell.angle_alpha   90.00
_cell.angle_beta   90.00
_cell.angle_gamma   90.00
#
_symmetry.space_group_name_H-M   'P 1'
#
loop_
_entity.id
_entity.type
_entity.pdbx_description
1 polymer ?
#
loop_
_entity_poly.entity_id
_entity_poly.type
_entity_poly.pdbx_seq_one_letter_code
_entity_poly.pdbx_strand_id
1 'polypeptide(L)'
;SEQNITKFTNAQERFEIDGGYAAESDARKLVAGLGLRSDRLELPIGALSGGERRRLELSRILFAGSDLLLLDEPTNHLDADARDWLLSFLRSYRGALLVISHDLDLLDEAITRVIHLDREAEEATGEIVEYRGTYSQYLVSRERDEERLSKMAERQQSEIKRLSTLADSMRGQTAKRARVAKNLDNRAERIRTNQVEGPAARRTIELRFPPPPSCGRTVLTANGLWKSYGANDVFADVSFDVGRGERLLVMGLNGAGKTSLLKILAGESEADLGDFELGLSVSAGYYAQEHEGIDSGVSMIDHMRRDSELGDEGVRALLGMFGLSGDKVFQDAGTLSGGEKTKLALAQLVAGNHNLLLLDEPTNNLDPMSRTATGTALAAWPGTMVIVSHDVEFVEALAPDRILLMPDGQLDYFSAESLELVALA
;
A
#
# COMPACT_ATOMS: atom_id res chain seq x y z
N SER A 1 -19.76 -36.96 44.99
CA SER A 1 -21.07 -36.32 45.21
C SER A 1 -21.83 -36.39 43.90
N GLU A 2 -23.12 -36.71 43.94
CA GLU A 2 -24.03 -36.76 42.78
C GLU A 2 -23.99 -35.46 41.96
N GLN A 3 -23.83 -34.31 42.63
CA GLN A 3 -23.63 -33.00 41.99
C GLN A 3 -22.38 -32.91 41.08
N ASN A 4 -21.30 -33.61 41.41
CA ASN A 4 -20.09 -33.61 40.56
C ASN A 4 -20.29 -34.46 39.31
N ILE A 5 -21.08 -35.53 39.40
CA ILE A 5 -21.41 -36.39 38.27
C ILE A 5 -22.27 -35.61 37.28
N THR A 6 -23.33 -34.94 37.74
CA THR A 6 -24.17 -34.09 36.87
C THR A 6 -23.37 -32.95 36.23
N LYS A 7 -22.49 -32.28 36.98
CA LYS A 7 -21.62 -31.23 36.41
C LYS A 7 -20.69 -31.77 35.33
N PHE A 8 -20.09 -32.95 35.54
CA PHE A 8 -19.23 -33.59 34.57
C PHE A 8 -20.00 -34.00 33.31
N THR A 9 -21.17 -34.63 33.46
CA THR A 9 -22.02 -35.02 32.33
C THR A 9 -22.42 -33.80 31.49
N ASN A 10 -22.90 -32.72 32.11
CA ASN A 10 -23.27 -31.50 31.39
C ASN A 10 -22.06 -30.85 30.69
N ALA A 11 -20.87 -30.88 31.32
CA ALA A 11 -19.65 -30.35 30.72
C ALA A 11 -19.18 -31.22 29.53
N GLN A 12 -19.30 -32.55 29.64
CA GLN A 12 -18.95 -33.49 28.58
C GLN A 12 -19.91 -33.36 27.38
N GLU A 13 -21.22 -33.31 27.62
CA GLU A 13 -22.21 -33.09 26.56
C GLU A 13 -21.97 -31.75 25.86
N ARG A 14 -21.69 -30.69 26.62
CA ARG A 14 -21.36 -29.38 26.04
C ARG A 14 -20.07 -29.43 25.21
N PHE A 15 -19.03 -30.09 25.73
CA PHE A 15 -17.77 -30.27 25.00
C PHE A 15 -17.98 -31.05 23.70
N GLU A 16 -18.85 -32.06 23.70
CA GLU A 16 -19.17 -32.84 22.50
C GLU A 16 -19.99 -32.04 21.48
N ILE A 17 -21.01 -31.30 21.93
CA ILE A 17 -21.84 -30.42 21.09
C ILE A 17 -21.00 -29.30 20.46
N ASP A 18 -20.08 -28.70 21.22
CA ASP A 18 -19.20 -27.63 20.77
C ASP A 18 -18.03 -28.16 19.89
N GLY A 19 -18.02 -29.45 19.55
CA GLY A 19 -17.04 -30.03 18.63
C GLY A 19 -15.67 -30.29 19.26
N GLY A 20 -15.57 -30.40 20.59
CA GLY A 20 -14.32 -30.49 21.34
C GLY A 20 -13.38 -31.63 20.93
N TYR A 21 -13.91 -32.75 20.45
CA TYR A 21 -13.08 -33.85 19.93
C TYR A 21 -12.47 -33.56 18.54
N ALA A 22 -13.10 -32.70 17.74
CA ALA A 22 -12.62 -32.26 16.44
C ALA A 22 -11.77 -30.97 16.52
N ALA A 23 -11.88 -30.23 17.63
CA ALA A 23 -11.24 -28.93 17.86
C ALA A 23 -9.76 -28.89 17.47
N GLU A 24 -8.96 -29.88 17.90
CA GLU A 24 -7.54 -29.91 17.57
C GLU A 24 -7.28 -30.14 16.07
N SER A 25 -8.08 -31.01 15.44
CA SER A 25 -7.98 -31.25 14.00
C SER A 25 -8.38 -30.03 13.21
N ASP A 26 -9.43 -29.33 13.63
CA ASP A 26 -9.92 -28.13 12.94
C ASP A 26 -8.98 -26.95 13.13
N ALA A 27 -8.42 -26.76 14.32
CA ALA A 27 -7.36 -25.78 14.55
C ALA A 27 -6.14 -26.04 13.65
N ARG A 28 -5.70 -27.30 13.53
CA ARG A 28 -4.59 -27.66 12.62
C ARG A 28 -4.91 -27.39 11.16
N LYS A 29 -6.15 -27.62 10.71
CA LYS A 29 -6.57 -27.28 9.33
C LYS A 29 -6.53 -25.78 9.07
N LEU A 30 -7.00 -24.96 10.01
CA LEU A 30 -6.98 -23.50 9.88
C LEU A 30 -5.54 -22.97 9.79
N VAL A 31 -4.68 -23.46 10.69
CA VAL A 31 -3.26 -23.07 10.73
C VAL A 31 -2.54 -23.48 9.45
N ALA A 32 -2.75 -24.72 8.98
CA ALA A 32 -2.15 -25.21 7.75
C ALA A 32 -2.65 -24.44 6.52
N GLY A 33 -3.94 -24.07 6.51
CA GLY A 33 -4.53 -23.24 5.46
C GLY A 33 -3.93 -21.84 5.37
N LEU A 34 -3.50 -21.26 6.50
CA LEU A 34 -2.76 -19.99 6.55
C LEU A 34 -1.25 -20.15 6.30
N GLY A 35 -0.81 -21.32 5.83
CA GLY A 35 0.58 -21.59 5.43
C GLY A 35 1.55 -21.79 6.60
N LEU A 36 1.07 -21.96 7.83
CA LEU A 36 1.96 -22.27 8.96
C LEU A 36 2.21 -23.77 9.04
N ARG A 37 3.48 -24.16 8.90
CA ARG A 37 3.92 -25.55 8.89
C ARG A 37 3.71 -26.24 10.25
N SER A 38 3.43 -27.54 10.23
CA SER A 38 3.13 -28.32 11.43
C SER A 38 4.29 -28.41 12.43
N ASP A 39 5.53 -28.31 11.97
CA ASP A 39 6.74 -28.28 12.81
C ASP A 39 6.84 -27.00 13.66
N ARG A 40 6.17 -25.92 13.24
CA ARG A 40 6.11 -24.66 13.99
C ARG A 40 5.10 -24.67 15.14
N LEU A 41 4.11 -25.57 15.11
CA LEU A 41 3.02 -25.62 16.09
C LEU A 41 3.47 -25.99 17.51
N GLU A 42 4.59 -26.70 17.63
CA GLU A 42 5.17 -27.12 18.91
C GLU A 42 6.13 -26.06 19.49
N LEU A 43 6.42 -25.00 18.75
CA LEU A 43 7.34 -23.95 19.19
C LEU A 43 6.65 -22.95 20.13
N PRO A 44 7.37 -22.39 21.11
CA PRO A 44 6.87 -21.25 21.88
C PRO A 44 6.57 -20.07 20.96
N ILE A 45 5.49 -19.33 21.24
CA ILE A 45 5.05 -18.17 20.43
C ILE A 45 6.16 -17.14 20.20
N GLY A 46 7.04 -16.94 21.19
CA GLY A 46 8.17 -16.00 21.09
C GLY A 46 9.26 -16.40 20.09
N ALA A 47 9.29 -17.65 19.62
CA ALA A 47 10.24 -18.14 18.62
C ALA A 47 9.72 -17.99 17.18
N LEU A 48 8.45 -17.61 16.99
CA LEU A 48 7.83 -17.39 15.69
C LEU A 48 8.19 -15.99 15.16
N SER A 49 8.42 -15.88 13.86
CA SER A 49 8.58 -14.59 13.17
C SER A 49 7.33 -13.71 13.31
N GLY A 50 7.44 -12.42 12.99
CA GLY A 50 6.30 -11.50 13.03
C GLY A 50 5.11 -11.96 12.19
N GLY A 51 5.37 -12.41 10.94
CA GLY A 51 4.35 -12.94 10.05
C GLY A 51 3.73 -14.25 10.55
N GLU A 52 4.54 -15.19 11.06
CA GLU A 52 4.04 -16.44 11.65
C GLU A 52 3.16 -16.19 12.88
N ARG A 53 3.52 -15.22 13.73
CA ARG A 53 2.70 -14.82 14.90
C ARG A 53 1.35 -14.25 14.46
N ARG A 54 1.33 -13.39 13.43
CA ARG A 54 0.09 -12.82 12.89
C ARG A 54 -0.82 -13.90 12.29
N ARG A 55 -0.25 -14.86 11.55
CA ARG A 55 -0.98 -16.04 11.01
C ARG A 55 -1.59 -16.89 12.12
N LEU A 56 -0.85 -17.14 13.20
CA LEU A 56 -1.35 -17.86 14.37
C LEU A 56 -2.49 -17.10 15.06
N GLU A 57 -2.36 -15.79 15.20
CA GLU A 57 -3.42 -14.94 15.77
C GLU A 57 -4.69 -14.95 14.92
N LEU A 58 -4.55 -14.81 13.60
CA LEU A 58 -5.67 -14.92 12.67
C LEU A 58 -6.32 -16.31 12.78
N SER A 59 -5.53 -17.39 12.81
CA SER A 59 -6.04 -18.76 13.01
C SER A 59 -6.89 -18.87 14.28
N ARG A 60 -6.43 -18.26 15.38
CA ARG A 60 -7.14 -18.26 16.67
C ARG A 60 -8.46 -17.49 16.59
N ILE A 61 -8.48 -16.37 15.88
CA ILE A 61 -9.70 -15.56 15.67
C ILE A 61 -10.72 -16.33 14.83
N LEU A 62 -10.28 -16.96 13.73
CA LEU A 62 -11.15 -17.77 12.87
C LEU A 62 -11.69 -19.01 13.59
N PHE A 63 -10.86 -19.65 14.43
CA PHE A 63 -11.25 -20.80 15.23
C PHE A 63 -12.31 -20.47 16.29
N ALA A 64 -12.34 -19.23 16.79
CA ALA A 64 -13.30 -18.81 17.81
C ALA A 64 -14.77 -18.85 17.34
N GLY A 65 -15.03 -18.91 16.02
CA GLY A 65 -16.38 -19.11 15.49
C GLY A 65 -17.37 -18.00 15.86
N SER A 66 -16.97 -16.74 15.76
CA SER A 66 -17.77 -15.58 16.20
C SER A 66 -18.93 -15.24 15.24
N ASP A 67 -20.09 -14.81 15.74
CA ASP A 67 -21.21 -14.40 14.86
C ASP A 67 -20.88 -13.18 13.97
N LEU A 68 -19.95 -12.34 14.42
CA LEU A 68 -19.43 -11.18 13.70
C LEU A 68 -17.90 -11.21 13.71
N LEU A 69 -17.30 -11.14 12.53
CA LEU A 69 -15.86 -11.04 12.34
C LEU A 69 -15.50 -9.64 11.85
N LEU A 70 -14.65 -8.95 12.60
CA LEU A 70 -14.09 -7.64 12.24
C LEU A 70 -12.62 -7.84 11.92
N LEU A 71 -12.24 -7.68 10.65
CA LEU A 71 -10.87 -7.88 10.20
C LEU A 71 -10.31 -6.60 9.61
N ASP A 72 -9.15 -6.20 10.12
CA ASP A 72 -8.39 -5.07 9.62
C ASP A 72 -7.16 -5.57 8.86
N GLU A 73 -7.19 -5.42 7.54
CA GLU A 73 -6.17 -5.86 6.58
C GLU A 73 -5.64 -7.28 6.85
N PRO A 74 -6.52 -8.31 6.78
CA PRO A 74 -6.16 -9.67 7.18
C PRO A 74 -5.25 -10.38 6.17
N THR A 75 -5.12 -9.85 4.96
CA THR A 75 -4.24 -10.38 3.90
C THR A 75 -2.78 -9.98 4.09
N ASN A 76 -2.48 -8.97 4.92
CA ASN A 76 -1.12 -8.52 5.13
C ASN A 76 -0.25 -9.65 5.72
N HIS A 77 0.94 -9.82 5.15
CA HIS A 77 1.92 -10.85 5.53
C HIS A 77 1.50 -12.31 5.24
N LEU A 78 0.47 -12.51 4.41
CA LEU A 78 0.11 -13.81 3.83
C LEU A 78 0.74 -13.96 2.44
N ASP A 79 1.17 -15.18 2.11
CA ASP A 79 1.54 -15.56 0.74
C ASP A 79 0.27 -15.77 -0.11
N ALA A 80 0.44 -15.91 -1.43
CA ALA A 80 -0.68 -16.10 -2.37
C ALA A 80 -1.57 -17.30 -1.99
N ASP A 81 -0.98 -18.44 -1.63
CA ASP A 81 -1.73 -19.64 -1.22
C ASP A 81 -2.55 -19.40 0.05
N ALA A 82 -1.95 -18.80 1.09
CA ALA A 82 -2.65 -18.48 2.34
C ALA A 82 -3.72 -17.41 2.14
N ARG A 83 -3.49 -16.43 1.25
CA ARG A 83 -4.49 -15.45 0.83
C ARG A 83 -5.68 -16.16 0.20
N ASP A 84 -5.46 -16.96 -0.84
CA ASP A 84 -6.55 -17.66 -1.55
C ASP A 84 -7.35 -18.58 -0.62
N TRP A 85 -6.66 -19.25 0.29
CA TRP A 85 -7.31 -20.06 1.32
C TRP A 85 -8.14 -19.20 2.29
N LEU A 86 -7.59 -18.11 2.82
CA LEU A 86 -8.30 -17.21 3.73
C LEU A 86 -9.55 -16.65 3.05
N LEU A 87 -9.43 -16.21 1.80
CA LEU A 87 -10.52 -15.59 1.06
C LEU A 87 -11.60 -16.64 0.77
N SER A 88 -11.23 -17.87 0.44
CA SER A 88 -12.15 -19.01 0.32
C SER A 88 -12.87 -19.32 1.64
N PHE A 89 -12.15 -19.27 2.77
CA PHE A 89 -12.74 -19.44 4.09
C PHE A 89 -13.77 -18.34 4.39
N LEU A 90 -13.39 -17.07 4.17
CA LEU A 90 -14.26 -15.90 4.39
C LEU A 90 -15.51 -15.93 3.51
N ARG A 91 -15.40 -16.38 2.24
CA ARG A 91 -16.54 -16.59 1.33
C ARG A 91 -17.57 -17.59 1.89
N SER A 92 -17.09 -18.61 2.61
CA SER A 92 -17.94 -19.67 3.20
C SER A 92 -18.43 -19.35 4.62
N TYR A 93 -18.01 -18.20 5.18
CA TYR A 93 -18.32 -17.83 6.54
C TYR A 93 -19.82 -17.57 6.72
N ARG A 94 -20.42 -18.22 7.71
CA ARG A 94 -21.87 -18.12 7.95
C ARG A 94 -22.27 -16.88 8.75
N GLY A 95 -21.33 -16.28 9.47
CA GLY A 95 -21.55 -15.08 10.27
C GLY A 95 -21.51 -13.79 9.44
N ALA A 96 -21.69 -12.66 10.12
CA ALA A 96 -21.44 -11.36 9.52
C ALA A 96 -19.94 -11.09 9.44
N LEU A 97 -19.50 -10.48 8.34
CA LEU A 97 -18.12 -10.17 8.06
C LEU A 97 -18.00 -8.66 7.75
N LEU A 98 -17.13 -7.96 8.47
CA LEU A 98 -16.67 -6.62 8.12
C LEU A 98 -15.15 -6.70 7.92
N VAL A 99 -14.71 -6.48 6.68
CA VAL A 99 -13.29 -6.48 6.33
C VAL A 99 -12.90 -5.10 5.83
N ILE A 100 -11.78 -4.60 6.34
CA ILE A 100 -11.01 -3.53 5.74
C ILE A 100 -9.88 -4.22 4.98
N SER A 101 -9.82 -4.04 3.66
CA SER A 101 -8.78 -4.65 2.82
C SER A 101 -8.62 -3.83 1.55
N HIS A 102 -7.41 -3.88 1.01
CA HIS A 102 -7.03 -3.30 -0.28
C HIS A 102 -7.19 -4.31 -1.43
N ASP A 103 -7.30 -5.61 -1.11
CA ASP A 103 -7.27 -6.72 -2.07
C ASP A 103 -8.69 -7.29 -2.28
N LEU A 104 -9.63 -6.41 -2.65
CA LEU A 104 -11.06 -6.72 -2.67
C LEU A 104 -11.52 -7.52 -3.90
N ASP A 105 -10.70 -7.57 -4.96
CA ASP A 105 -11.05 -8.27 -6.21
C ASP A 105 -11.30 -9.76 -5.98
N LEU A 106 -10.52 -10.39 -5.11
CA LEU A 106 -10.67 -11.79 -4.76
C LEU A 106 -11.82 -12.04 -3.76
N LEU A 107 -12.40 -10.99 -3.17
CA LEU A 107 -13.62 -11.07 -2.34
C LEU A 107 -14.87 -10.61 -3.08
N ASP A 108 -14.76 -10.18 -4.34
CA ASP A 108 -15.85 -9.53 -5.08
C ASP A 108 -17.16 -10.33 -5.00
N GLU A 109 -17.09 -11.64 -5.20
CA GLU A 109 -18.24 -12.55 -5.18
C GLU A 109 -18.88 -12.74 -3.79
N ALA A 110 -18.14 -12.51 -2.70
CA ALA A 110 -18.66 -12.61 -1.33
C ALA A 110 -19.08 -11.26 -0.74
N ILE A 111 -18.66 -10.16 -1.34
CA ILE A 111 -19.03 -8.82 -0.89
C ILE A 111 -20.50 -8.56 -1.28
N THR A 112 -21.30 -8.29 -0.26
CA THR A 112 -22.72 -7.93 -0.45
C THR A 112 -22.95 -6.43 -0.35
N ARG A 113 -22.04 -5.71 0.32
CA ARG A 113 -22.11 -4.27 0.58
C ARG A 113 -20.70 -3.70 0.71
N VAL A 114 -20.49 -2.52 0.12
CA VAL A 114 -19.27 -1.73 0.26
C VAL A 114 -19.60 -0.46 1.03
N ILE A 115 -18.87 -0.21 2.11
CA ILE A 115 -18.96 1.02 2.89
C ILE A 115 -17.79 1.89 2.46
N HIS A 116 -18.07 2.93 1.67
CA HIS A 116 -17.07 3.89 1.25
C HIS A 116 -17.01 5.04 2.26
N LEU A 117 -15.83 5.30 2.80
CA LEU A 117 -15.57 6.46 3.63
C LEU A 117 -14.94 7.54 2.73
N ASP A 118 -15.75 8.50 2.30
CA ASP A 118 -15.30 9.63 1.50
C ASP A 118 -14.77 10.74 2.42
N ARG A 119 -13.56 11.21 2.17
CA ARG A 119 -12.90 12.26 2.95
C ARG A 119 -12.20 13.23 2.00
N GLU A 120 -12.64 14.48 2.00
CA GLU A 120 -11.98 15.56 1.24
C GLU A 120 -10.56 15.84 1.76
N ALA A 121 -10.36 15.68 3.07
CA ALA A 121 -9.07 15.77 3.74
C ALA A 121 -9.03 14.84 4.95
N GLU A 122 -7.83 14.45 5.39
CA GLU A 122 -7.63 13.47 6.46
C GLU A 122 -8.12 13.97 7.84
N GLU A 123 -8.18 15.29 8.04
CA GLU A 123 -8.77 15.91 9.24
C GLU A 123 -10.28 16.15 9.11
N ALA A 124 -10.84 16.05 7.90
CA ALA A 124 -12.26 16.28 7.68
C ALA A 124 -13.08 15.08 8.20
N THR A 125 -14.22 15.36 8.82
CA THR A 125 -15.24 14.33 9.08
C THR A 125 -15.66 13.73 7.74
N GLY A 126 -15.37 12.44 7.55
CA GLY A 126 -15.76 11.75 6.34
C GLY A 126 -17.25 11.50 6.23
N GLU A 127 -17.75 11.43 5.01
CA GLU A 127 -19.09 10.94 4.74
C GLU A 127 -19.05 9.44 4.47
N ILE A 128 -19.98 8.71 5.07
CA ILE A 128 -20.11 7.28 4.82
C ILE A 128 -21.17 7.08 3.75
N VAL A 129 -20.76 6.52 2.63
CA VAL A 129 -21.65 6.16 1.53
C VAL A 129 -21.70 4.64 1.41
N GLU A 130 -22.89 4.08 1.57
CA GLU A 130 -23.13 2.64 1.43
C GLU A 130 -23.53 2.32 -0.01
N TYR A 131 -22.78 1.40 -0.63
CA TYR A 131 -23.10 0.82 -1.93
C TYR A 131 -23.50 -0.64 -1.73
N ARG A 132 -24.63 -1.02 -2.34
CA ARG A 132 -25.08 -2.43 -2.34
C ARG A 132 -24.54 -3.14 -3.57
N GLY A 133 -24.08 -4.36 -3.36
CA GLY A 133 -23.49 -5.19 -4.41
C GLY A 133 -22.02 -5.48 -4.16
N THR A 134 -21.39 -6.00 -5.20
CA THR A 134 -19.97 -6.40 -5.18
C THR A 134 -19.05 -5.17 -5.33
N TYR A 135 -17.75 -5.35 -5.10
CA TYR A 135 -16.74 -4.31 -5.29
C TYR A 135 -16.68 -3.81 -6.75
N SER A 136 -16.73 -4.71 -7.74
CA SER A 136 -16.79 -4.35 -9.17
C SER A 136 -18.00 -3.46 -9.50
N GLN A 137 -19.16 -3.78 -8.92
CA GLN A 137 -20.38 -2.98 -9.09
C GLN A 137 -20.28 -1.61 -8.41
N TYR A 138 -19.60 -1.56 -7.25
CA TYR A 138 -19.27 -0.33 -6.57
C TYR A 138 -18.40 0.59 -7.44
N LEU A 139 -17.32 0.08 -8.05
CA LEU A 139 -16.43 0.90 -8.90
C LEU A 139 -17.19 1.59 -10.03
N VAL A 140 -18.02 0.84 -10.75
CA VAL A 140 -18.86 1.40 -11.84
C VAL A 140 -19.89 2.39 -11.31
N SER A 141 -20.49 2.11 -10.15
CA SER A 141 -21.47 3.02 -9.53
C SER A 141 -20.82 4.32 -9.08
N ARG A 142 -19.63 4.24 -8.50
CA ARG A 142 -18.82 5.37 -8.05
C ARG A 142 -18.41 6.24 -9.23
N GLU A 143 -17.87 5.67 -10.30
CA GLU A 143 -17.48 6.44 -11.49
C GLU A 143 -18.68 7.22 -12.06
N ARG A 144 -19.86 6.60 -12.12
CA ARG A 144 -21.10 7.26 -12.55
C ARG A 144 -21.53 8.38 -11.61
N ASP A 145 -21.37 8.20 -10.30
CA ASP A 145 -21.66 9.23 -9.31
C ASP A 145 -20.68 10.40 -9.42
N GLU A 146 -19.37 10.13 -9.55
CA GLU A 146 -18.33 11.14 -9.76
C GLU A 146 -18.56 11.93 -11.06
N GLU A 147 -18.89 11.25 -12.16
CA GLU A 147 -19.27 11.90 -13.41
C GLU A 147 -20.51 12.79 -13.25
N ARG A 148 -21.54 12.29 -12.54
CA ARG A 148 -22.78 13.03 -12.30
C ARG A 148 -22.53 14.27 -11.47
N LEU A 149 -21.74 14.15 -10.41
CA LEU A 149 -21.33 15.26 -9.54
C LEU A 149 -20.49 16.28 -10.32
N SER A 150 -19.52 15.83 -11.11
CA SER A 150 -18.70 16.68 -11.98
C SER A 150 -19.55 17.46 -13.00
N LYS A 151 -20.44 16.78 -13.73
CA LYS A 151 -21.37 17.43 -14.68
C LYS A 151 -22.32 18.41 -14.00
N MET A 152 -22.76 18.13 -12.76
CA MET A 152 -23.58 19.05 -11.98
C MET A 152 -22.78 20.29 -11.54
N ALA A 153 -21.57 20.10 -11.03
CA ALA A 153 -20.66 21.17 -10.63
C ALA A 153 -20.30 22.07 -11.81
N GLU A 154 -19.95 21.51 -12.97
CA GLU A 154 -19.69 22.27 -14.20
C GLU A 154 -20.89 23.10 -14.67
N ARG A 155 -22.11 22.53 -14.60
CA ARG A 155 -23.35 23.25 -14.95
C ARG A 155 -23.63 24.39 -13.97
N GLN A 156 -23.47 24.16 -12.68
CA GLN A 156 -23.63 25.20 -11.66
C GLN A 156 -22.58 26.31 -11.86
N GLN A 157 -21.32 25.95 -12.09
CA GLN A 157 -20.22 26.90 -12.30
C GLN A 157 -20.40 27.73 -13.57
N SER A 158 -20.82 27.10 -14.68
CA SER A 158 -21.07 27.81 -15.93
C SER A 158 -22.28 28.76 -15.83
N GLU A 159 -23.34 28.36 -15.11
CA GLU A 159 -24.49 29.22 -14.84
C GLU A 159 -24.14 30.38 -13.90
N ILE A 160 -23.35 30.15 -12.83
CA ILE A 160 -22.80 31.21 -11.96
C ILE A 160 -22.01 32.21 -12.80
N LYS A 161 -21.08 31.73 -13.64
CA LYS A 161 -20.27 32.58 -14.52
C LYS A 161 -21.13 33.39 -15.49
N ARG A 162 -22.16 32.78 -16.08
CA ARG A 162 -23.10 33.45 -16.98
C ARG A 162 -23.90 34.54 -16.27
N LEU A 163 -24.45 34.24 -15.10
CA LEU A 163 -25.24 35.18 -14.30
C LEU A 163 -24.38 36.36 -13.82
N SER A 164 -23.15 36.11 -13.35
CA SER A 164 -22.21 37.16 -12.96
C SER A 164 -21.79 38.03 -14.14
N THR A 165 -21.48 37.44 -15.30
CA THR A 165 -21.14 38.20 -16.52
C THR A 165 -22.30 39.09 -16.99
N LEU A 166 -23.53 38.57 -16.94
CA LEU A 166 -24.74 39.34 -17.24
C LEU A 166 -24.95 40.47 -16.24
N ALA A 167 -24.78 40.21 -14.94
CA ALA A 167 -24.87 41.22 -13.89
C ALA A 167 -23.86 42.34 -14.12
N ASP A 168 -22.60 42.01 -14.42
CA ASP A 168 -21.54 42.97 -14.71
C ASP A 168 -21.84 43.84 -15.95
N SER A 169 -22.34 43.24 -17.03
CA SER A 169 -22.72 43.98 -18.25
C SER A 169 -23.86 44.99 -18.03
N MET A 170 -24.67 44.80 -16.98
CA MET A 170 -25.80 45.65 -16.62
C MET A 170 -25.46 46.67 -15.52
N ARG A 171 -24.26 46.59 -14.93
CA ARG A 171 -23.76 47.58 -13.97
C ARG A 171 -23.50 48.91 -14.68
N GLY A 172 -23.74 50.01 -13.97
CA GLY A 172 -23.41 51.37 -14.44
C GLY A 172 -24.33 51.99 -15.50
N GLN A 173 -25.34 51.29 -16.03
CA GLN A 173 -26.18 51.83 -17.12
C GLN A 173 -27.40 52.63 -16.65
N THR A 174 -28.33 52.02 -15.91
CA THR A 174 -29.60 52.66 -15.50
C THR A 174 -30.05 52.09 -14.16
N ALA A 175 -30.72 52.88 -13.31
CA ALA A 175 -31.21 52.44 -12.00
C ALA A 175 -32.06 51.15 -12.07
N LYS A 176 -32.87 50.99 -13.12
CA LYS A 176 -33.66 49.78 -13.37
C LYS A 176 -32.79 48.55 -13.68
N ARG A 177 -31.69 48.72 -14.44
CA ARG A 177 -30.73 47.65 -14.75
C ARG A 177 -29.83 47.30 -13.58
N ALA A 178 -29.46 48.27 -12.74
CA ALA A 178 -28.75 48.01 -11.48
C ALA A 178 -29.57 47.11 -10.53
N ARG A 179 -30.90 47.29 -10.46
CA ARG A 179 -31.79 46.42 -9.68
C ARG A 179 -31.85 44.99 -10.24
N VAL A 180 -31.78 44.83 -11.55
CA VAL A 180 -31.73 43.51 -12.22
C VAL A 180 -30.38 42.82 -11.96
N ALA A 181 -29.26 43.55 -12.06
CA ALA A 181 -27.94 43.03 -11.72
C ALA A 181 -27.88 42.48 -10.29
N LYS A 182 -28.42 43.23 -9.30
CA LYS A 182 -28.49 42.79 -7.90
C LYS A 182 -29.31 41.49 -7.72
N ASN A 183 -30.40 41.32 -8.48
CA ASN A 183 -31.19 40.10 -8.43
C ASN A 183 -30.46 38.90 -9.07
N LEU A 184 -29.69 39.14 -10.14
CA LEU A 184 -28.86 38.11 -10.78
C LEU A 184 -27.71 37.68 -9.85
N ASP A 185 -27.06 38.62 -9.16
CA ASP A 185 -26.03 38.34 -8.16
C ASP A 185 -26.61 37.52 -7.00
N ASN A 186 -27.76 37.90 -6.45
CA ASN A 186 -28.44 37.11 -5.41
C ASN A 186 -28.79 35.68 -5.87
N ARG A 187 -29.10 35.50 -7.16
CA ARG A 187 -29.39 34.18 -7.73
C ARG A 187 -28.11 33.37 -7.91
N ALA A 188 -27.02 33.99 -8.35
CA ALA A 188 -25.71 33.37 -8.45
C ALA A 188 -25.20 32.95 -7.06
N GLU A 189 -25.38 33.78 -6.03
CA GLU A 189 -25.01 33.44 -4.65
C GLU A 189 -25.81 32.25 -4.11
N ARG A 190 -27.12 32.18 -4.36
CA ARG A 190 -27.93 31.00 -3.97
C ARG A 190 -27.45 29.71 -4.63
N ILE A 191 -27.00 29.78 -5.88
CA ILE A 191 -26.45 28.62 -6.58
C ILE A 191 -25.08 28.25 -5.99
N ARG A 192 -24.25 29.23 -5.62
CA ARG A 192 -22.98 28.98 -4.88
C ARG A 192 -23.20 28.35 -3.51
N THR A 193 -24.22 28.77 -2.76
CA THR A 193 -24.49 28.18 -1.44
C THR A 193 -24.89 26.70 -1.51
N ASN A 194 -25.56 26.30 -2.60
CA ASN A 194 -25.94 24.91 -2.87
C ASN A 194 -25.02 24.28 -3.94
N GLN A 195 -23.79 24.78 -4.05
CA GLN A 195 -22.84 24.25 -5.00
C GLN A 195 -22.46 22.83 -4.56
N VAL A 196 -22.63 21.90 -5.48
CA VAL A 196 -22.11 20.54 -5.30
C VAL A 196 -20.63 20.63 -5.59
N GLU A 197 -19.80 20.23 -4.63
CA GLU A 197 -18.38 20.08 -4.85
C GLU A 197 -18.18 18.87 -5.77
N GLY A 198 -17.69 19.12 -6.99
CA GLY A 198 -17.20 18.05 -7.84
C GLY A 198 -15.86 17.56 -7.30
N PRO A 199 -15.44 16.32 -7.61
CA PRO A 199 -14.14 15.81 -7.19
C PRO A 199 -13.06 16.81 -7.57
N ALA A 200 -12.22 17.19 -6.60
CA ALA A 200 -11.17 18.17 -6.80
C ALA A 200 -10.33 17.75 -8.02
N ALA A 201 -10.28 18.60 -9.05
CA ALA A 201 -9.49 18.34 -10.24
C ALA A 201 -8.04 18.10 -9.79
N ARG A 202 -7.56 16.86 -9.90
CA ARG A 202 -6.17 16.50 -9.64
C ARG A 202 -5.32 17.35 -10.57
N ARG A 203 -4.62 18.33 -9.99
CA ARG A 203 -3.65 19.12 -10.74
C ARG A 203 -2.47 18.22 -11.04
N THR A 204 -2.43 17.66 -12.23
CA THR A 204 -1.26 16.96 -12.75
C THR A 204 -0.19 18.01 -13.04
N ILE A 205 0.61 18.33 -12.03
CA ILE A 205 1.83 19.10 -12.25
C ILE A 205 2.85 18.07 -12.75
N GLU A 206 3.34 18.22 -13.98
CA GLU A 206 4.48 17.45 -14.47
C GLU A 206 5.74 17.88 -13.72
N LEU A 207 5.95 17.30 -12.54
CA LEU A 207 7.12 17.49 -11.74
C LEU A 207 8.18 16.48 -12.20
N ARG A 208 9.41 16.97 -12.46
CA ARG A 208 10.55 16.14 -12.83
C ARG A 208 11.47 15.99 -11.63
N PHE A 209 11.91 14.76 -11.38
CA PHE A 209 12.92 14.51 -10.36
C PHE A 209 14.23 15.23 -10.67
N PRO A 210 14.99 15.63 -9.63
CA PRO A 210 16.39 15.96 -9.83
C PRO A 210 17.10 14.72 -10.40
N PRO A 211 18.01 14.90 -11.38
CA PRO A 211 18.80 13.79 -11.88
C PRO A 211 19.71 13.27 -10.74
N PRO A 212 19.83 11.94 -10.57
CA PRO A 212 20.72 11.35 -9.58
C PRO A 212 22.19 11.66 -9.94
N PRO A 213 23.10 11.60 -8.95
CA PRO A 213 24.53 11.78 -9.17
C PRO A 213 25.06 10.75 -10.17
N SER A 214 25.99 11.18 -11.02
CA SER A 214 26.59 10.31 -12.04
C SER A 214 27.37 9.15 -11.41
N CYS A 215 27.10 7.92 -11.87
CA CYS A 215 27.85 6.72 -11.52
C CYS A 215 28.39 5.97 -12.74
N GLY A 216 29.23 4.97 -12.49
CA GLY A 216 29.72 4.02 -13.48
C GLY A 216 28.62 3.30 -14.27
N ARG A 217 28.97 2.60 -15.35
CA ARG A 217 28.00 1.85 -16.16
C ARG A 217 27.44 0.63 -15.43
N THR A 218 28.29 -0.06 -14.68
CA THR A 218 27.92 -1.14 -13.77
C THR A 218 27.76 -0.53 -12.39
N VAL A 219 26.58 -0.70 -11.78
CA VAL A 219 26.22 -0.10 -10.50
C VAL A 219 26.40 -1.09 -9.36
N LEU A 220 26.00 -2.34 -9.58
CA LEU A 220 26.13 -3.42 -8.61
C LEU A 220 26.55 -4.70 -9.33
N THR A 221 27.45 -5.46 -8.73
CA THR A 221 27.77 -6.84 -9.14
C THR A 221 27.78 -7.71 -7.91
N ALA A 222 27.03 -8.81 -7.92
CA ALA A 222 26.97 -9.81 -6.86
C ALA A 222 27.47 -11.14 -7.42
N ASN A 223 28.40 -11.78 -6.71
CA ASN A 223 29.05 -13.02 -7.13
C ASN A 223 28.85 -14.10 -6.06
N GLY A 224 28.06 -15.11 -6.42
CA GLY A 224 27.87 -16.34 -5.64
C GLY A 224 27.42 -16.08 -4.21
N LEU A 225 26.47 -15.16 -3.99
CA LEU A 225 25.99 -14.83 -2.65
C LEU A 225 25.27 -16.02 -2.02
N TRP A 226 25.62 -16.32 -0.78
CA TRP A 226 24.97 -17.32 0.07
C TRP A 226 24.48 -16.70 1.37
N LYS A 227 23.30 -17.14 1.81
CA LYS A 227 22.79 -16.81 3.15
C LYS A 227 22.05 -17.97 3.78
N SER A 228 22.34 -18.22 5.04
CA SER A 228 21.73 -19.27 5.87
C SER A 228 21.39 -18.71 7.25
N TYR A 229 20.28 -19.16 7.84
CA TYR A 229 19.95 -18.89 9.24
C TYR A 229 19.88 -20.20 10.01
N GLY A 230 20.90 -20.46 10.84
CA GLY A 230 21.02 -21.71 11.58
C GLY A 230 21.32 -22.88 10.65
N ALA A 231 20.40 -23.84 10.56
CA ALA A 231 20.55 -25.04 9.74
C ALA A 231 19.81 -24.96 8.38
N ASN A 232 19.13 -23.85 8.11
CA ASN A 232 18.36 -23.67 6.88
C ASN A 232 19.04 -22.64 5.98
N ASP A 233 19.44 -23.08 4.80
CA ASP A 233 19.89 -22.21 3.72
C ASP A 233 18.69 -21.42 3.19
N VAL A 234 18.84 -20.10 3.12
CA VAL A 234 17.81 -19.17 2.63
C VAL A 234 17.92 -19.04 1.12
N PHE A 235 19.14 -18.83 0.62
CA PHE A 235 19.49 -18.86 -0.79
C PHE A 235 20.97 -19.21 -0.97
N ALA A 236 21.30 -19.77 -2.13
CA ALA A 236 22.63 -20.26 -2.45
C ALA A 236 23.01 -19.89 -3.89
N ASP A 237 24.26 -19.45 -4.05
CA ASP A 237 24.94 -19.18 -5.34
C ASP A 237 24.23 -18.13 -6.22
N VAL A 238 23.71 -17.09 -5.59
CA VAL A 238 23.00 -16.02 -6.30
C VAL A 238 24.01 -15.04 -6.89
N SER A 239 24.08 -14.98 -8.22
CA SER A 239 24.97 -14.08 -8.98
C SER A 239 24.18 -13.23 -9.97
N PHE A 240 24.37 -11.91 -9.92
CA PHE A 240 23.70 -10.98 -10.84
C PHE A 240 24.43 -9.63 -10.89
N ASP A 241 24.12 -8.86 -11.92
CA ASP A 241 24.64 -7.51 -12.12
C ASP A 241 23.49 -6.54 -12.42
N VAL A 242 23.68 -5.27 -12.03
CA VAL A 242 22.73 -4.19 -12.30
C VAL A 242 23.47 -3.03 -12.95
N GLY A 243 23.02 -2.65 -14.15
CA GLY A 243 23.53 -1.52 -14.91
C GLY A 243 22.92 -0.18 -14.48
N ARG A 244 23.54 0.92 -14.91
CA ARG A 244 23.05 2.27 -14.60
C ARG A 244 21.69 2.55 -15.24
N GLY A 245 20.73 2.95 -14.41
CA GLY A 245 19.36 3.25 -14.82
C GLY A 245 18.49 2.01 -15.03
N GLU A 246 19.02 0.83 -14.68
CA GLU A 246 18.30 -0.43 -14.74
C GLU A 246 17.42 -0.61 -13.51
N ARG A 247 16.25 -1.19 -13.71
CA ARG A 247 15.30 -1.55 -12.66
C ARG A 247 15.21 -3.07 -12.59
N LEU A 248 15.75 -3.64 -11.52
CA LEU A 248 15.73 -5.06 -11.23
C LEU A 248 14.62 -5.37 -10.22
N LEU A 249 13.64 -6.19 -10.61
CA LEU A 249 12.62 -6.71 -9.71
C LEU A 249 13.08 -8.04 -9.11
N VAL A 250 13.11 -8.16 -7.78
CA VAL A 250 13.43 -9.40 -7.07
C VAL A 250 12.12 -10.07 -6.67
N MET A 251 11.89 -11.26 -7.22
CA MET A 251 10.69 -12.07 -7.00
C MET A 251 11.03 -13.40 -6.34
N GLY A 252 10.04 -14.05 -5.75
CA GLY A 252 10.17 -15.35 -5.10
C GLY A 252 9.16 -15.46 -3.97
N LEU A 253 8.96 -16.68 -3.46
CA LEU A 253 8.01 -16.92 -2.37
C LEU A 253 8.42 -16.21 -1.07
N ASN A 254 7.48 -16.10 -0.13
CA ASN A 254 7.79 -15.65 1.22
C ASN A 254 8.78 -16.60 1.88
N GLY A 255 9.86 -16.04 2.45
CA GLY A 255 10.97 -16.82 3.01
C GLY A 255 12.07 -17.21 2.01
N ALA A 256 11.96 -16.88 0.72
CA ALA A 256 13.01 -17.10 -0.28
C ALA A 256 14.25 -16.21 -0.12
N GLY A 257 14.28 -15.33 0.89
CA GLY A 257 15.43 -14.49 1.21
C GLY A 257 15.53 -13.15 0.50
N LYS A 258 14.44 -12.65 -0.10
CA LYS A 258 14.38 -11.35 -0.79
C LYS A 258 14.86 -10.18 0.11
N THR A 259 14.26 -10.04 1.29
CA THR A 259 14.70 -9.06 2.31
C THR A 259 16.14 -9.29 2.76
N SER A 260 16.55 -10.55 2.94
CA SER A 260 17.92 -10.87 3.33
C SER A 260 18.94 -10.46 2.26
N LEU A 261 18.61 -10.63 0.98
CA LEU A 261 19.41 -10.16 -0.14
C LEU A 261 19.55 -8.64 -0.10
N LEU A 262 18.43 -7.90 0.01
CA LEU A 262 18.48 -6.43 0.06
C LEU A 262 19.28 -5.91 1.26
N LYS A 263 19.14 -6.52 2.44
CA LYS A 263 19.94 -6.18 3.63
C LYS A 263 21.44 -6.42 3.41
N ILE A 264 21.80 -7.48 2.69
CA ILE A 264 23.20 -7.71 2.31
C ILE A 264 23.70 -6.60 1.38
N LEU A 265 22.95 -6.29 0.32
CA LEU A 265 23.30 -5.23 -0.63
C LEU A 265 23.36 -3.83 0.01
N ALA A 266 22.54 -3.59 1.05
CA ALA A 266 22.55 -2.37 1.84
C ALA A 266 23.71 -2.30 2.85
N GLY A 267 24.42 -3.41 3.07
CA GLY A 267 25.49 -3.52 4.08
C GLY A 267 24.98 -3.65 5.51
N GLU A 268 23.69 -3.92 5.73
CA GLU A 268 23.09 -4.16 7.05
C GLU A 268 23.29 -5.60 7.53
N SER A 269 23.59 -6.52 6.62
CA SER A 269 23.88 -7.92 6.93
C SER A 269 25.03 -8.43 6.08
N GLU A 270 25.80 -9.38 6.61
CA GLU A 270 26.88 -10.04 5.87
C GLU A 270 26.35 -11.29 5.15
N ALA A 271 26.87 -11.57 3.96
CA ALA A 271 26.69 -12.88 3.31
C ALA A 271 27.59 -13.92 3.98
N ASP A 272 27.16 -15.18 3.99
CA ASP A 272 27.97 -16.25 4.57
C ASP A 272 29.09 -16.70 3.60
N LEU A 273 28.80 -16.68 2.30
CA LEU A 273 29.75 -16.86 1.20
C LEU A 273 29.41 -15.92 0.05
N GLY A 274 30.37 -15.72 -0.85
CA GLY A 274 30.28 -14.78 -1.95
C GLY A 274 30.51 -13.34 -1.51
N ASP A 275 30.45 -12.44 -2.48
CA ASP A 275 30.68 -11.01 -2.29
C ASP A 275 29.86 -10.18 -3.28
N PHE A 276 29.73 -8.89 -2.97
CA PHE A 276 29.18 -7.92 -3.90
C PHE A 276 30.06 -6.66 -3.93
N GLU A 277 30.10 -6.03 -5.09
CA GLU A 277 30.83 -4.79 -5.32
C GLU A 277 29.89 -3.72 -5.86
N LEU A 278 29.95 -2.53 -5.25
CA LEU A 278 29.32 -1.33 -5.79
C LEU A 278 30.28 -0.67 -6.79
N GLY A 279 29.72 -0.21 -7.90
CA GLY A 279 30.47 0.45 -8.96
C GLY A 279 31.03 1.82 -8.57
N LEU A 280 31.77 2.42 -9.49
CA LEU A 280 32.39 3.73 -9.27
C LEU A 280 31.35 4.81 -8.96
N SER A 281 31.55 5.51 -7.84
CA SER A 281 30.70 6.62 -7.37
C SER A 281 29.24 6.21 -7.16
N VAL A 282 28.99 4.95 -6.80
CA VAL A 282 27.66 4.48 -6.42
C VAL A 282 27.35 4.87 -4.97
N SER A 283 26.16 5.42 -4.77
CA SER A 283 25.59 5.78 -3.49
C SER A 283 24.24 5.08 -3.39
N ALA A 284 24.14 4.10 -2.48
CA ALA A 284 22.94 3.31 -2.26
C ALA A 284 22.07 3.95 -1.17
N GLY A 285 20.77 4.05 -1.42
CA GLY A 285 19.75 4.33 -0.42
C GLY A 285 18.88 3.09 -0.23
N TYR A 286 18.59 2.73 1.02
CA TYR A 286 17.82 1.53 1.35
C TYR A 286 16.52 1.90 2.08
N TYR A 287 15.41 1.34 1.61
CA TYR A 287 14.11 1.39 2.27
C TYR A 287 13.85 0.06 2.98
N ALA A 288 13.92 0.08 4.32
CA ALA A 288 13.53 -1.04 5.16
C ALA A 288 12.01 -1.02 5.43
N GLN A 289 11.43 -2.21 5.62
CA GLN A 289 9.98 -2.42 5.83
C GLN A 289 9.39 -1.73 7.08
N GLU A 290 10.23 -1.15 7.95
CA GLU A 290 9.85 -0.39 9.14
C GLU A 290 10.29 1.07 8.94
N HIS A 291 9.42 2.05 9.27
CA HIS A 291 9.62 3.49 9.05
C HIS A 291 10.76 4.13 9.89
N GLU A 292 11.92 3.46 9.94
CA GLU A 292 13.13 3.93 10.57
C GLU A 292 13.61 5.23 9.91
N GLY A 293 14.05 6.19 10.71
CA GLY A 293 14.50 7.51 10.24
C GLY A 293 13.45 8.63 10.32
N ILE A 294 12.19 8.32 10.64
CA ILE A 294 11.16 9.35 10.87
C ILE A 294 11.10 9.74 12.35
N ASP A 295 11.75 10.85 12.68
CA ASP A 295 11.74 11.46 14.01
C ASP A 295 10.42 12.17 14.32
N SER A 296 9.86 11.89 15.50
CA SER A 296 8.78 12.65 16.11
C SER A 296 9.23 14.05 16.53
N GLY A 297 8.35 15.05 16.41
CA GLY A 297 8.63 16.45 16.71
C GLY A 297 9.31 17.22 15.58
N VAL A 298 9.46 16.61 14.40
CA VAL A 298 10.10 17.20 13.21
C VAL A 298 9.07 17.22 12.09
N SER A 299 8.96 18.35 11.38
CA SER A 299 8.01 18.46 10.28
C SER A 299 8.46 17.67 9.05
N MET A 300 7.53 17.28 8.17
CA MET A 300 7.87 16.58 6.91
C MET A 300 8.90 17.35 6.08
N ILE A 301 8.72 18.67 5.94
CA ILE A 301 9.63 19.50 5.16
C ILE A 301 11.02 19.57 5.79
N ASP A 302 11.11 19.55 7.12
CA ASP A 302 12.39 19.59 7.83
C ASP A 302 13.13 18.25 7.74
N HIS A 303 12.41 17.13 7.69
CA HIS A 303 12.98 15.83 7.37
C HIS A 303 13.63 15.84 5.98
N MET A 304 12.89 16.29 4.98
CA MET A 304 13.39 16.40 3.60
C MET A 304 14.62 17.33 3.47
N ARG A 305 14.69 18.41 4.26
CA ARG A 305 15.84 19.34 4.26
C ARG A 305 17.14 18.71 4.75
N ARG A 306 17.08 17.69 5.60
CA ARG A 306 18.28 17.07 6.17
C ARG A 306 19.06 16.30 5.13
N ASP A 307 18.33 15.61 4.26
CA ASP A 307 18.89 14.65 3.32
C ASP A 307 18.96 15.19 1.89
N SER A 308 18.34 16.35 1.62
CA SER A 308 18.28 16.95 0.30
C SER A 308 19.01 18.28 0.18
N GLU A 309 19.71 18.47 -0.95
CA GLU A 309 20.25 19.76 -1.37
C GLU A 309 19.21 20.65 -2.07
N LEU A 310 17.95 20.18 -2.19
CA LEU A 310 16.86 20.91 -2.83
C LEU A 310 16.42 22.11 -1.99
N GLY A 311 16.08 23.21 -2.67
CA GLY A 311 15.37 24.33 -2.02
C GLY A 311 13.91 23.98 -1.68
N ASP A 312 13.27 24.79 -0.84
CA ASP A 312 11.89 24.58 -0.35
C ASP A 312 10.86 24.27 -1.44
N GLU A 313 10.97 24.93 -2.59
CA GLU A 313 10.08 24.70 -3.73
C GLU A 313 10.27 23.31 -4.33
N GLY A 314 11.53 22.85 -4.45
CA GLY A 314 11.87 21.50 -4.90
C GLY A 314 11.43 20.43 -3.91
N VAL A 315 11.61 20.66 -2.61
CA VAL A 315 11.13 19.76 -1.55
C VAL A 315 9.60 19.62 -1.59
N ARG A 316 8.86 20.74 -1.66
CA ARG A 316 7.39 20.71 -1.74
C ARG A 316 6.90 20.05 -3.02
N ALA A 317 7.57 20.29 -4.13
CA ALA A 317 7.27 19.60 -5.39
C ALA A 317 7.42 18.09 -5.21
N LEU A 318 8.57 17.62 -4.70
CA LEU A 318 8.84 16.21 -4.53
C LEU A 318 7.84 15.55 -3.57
N LEU A 319 7.55 16.16 -2.42
CA LEU A 319 6.49 15.71 -1.52
C LEU A 319 5.13 15.63 -2.24
N GLY A 320 4.81 16.63 -3.06
CA GLY A 320 3.60 16.65 -3.88
C GLY A 320 3.51 15.50 -4.88
N MET A 321 4.63 15.03 -5.45
CA MET A 321 4.66 13.87 -6.35
C MET A 321 4.23 12.57 -5.66
N PHE A 322 4.57 12.42 -4.38
CA PHE A 322 4.12 11.30 -3.54
C PHE A 322 2.73 11.54 -2.92
N GLY A 323 2.04 12.63 -3.30
CA GLY A 323 0.72 12.99 -2.79
C GLY A 323 0.72 13.65 -1.42
N LEU A 324 1.89 14.05 -0.89
CA LEU A 324 2.04 14.80 0.34
C LEU A 324 2.07 16.30 0.01
N SER A 325 0.93 16.99 0.11
CA SER A 325 0.79 18.38 -0.32
C SER A 325 -0.04 19.24 0.62
N GLY A 326 -0.02 20.56 0.40
CA GLY A 326 -0.75 21.53 1.21
C GLY A 326 -0.09 21.80 2.55
N ASP A 327 -0.88 22.14 3.57
CA ASP A 327 -0.40 22.50 4.91
C ASP A 327 0.20 21.30 5.67
N LYS A 328 -0.08 20.08 5.21
CA LYS A 328 0.47 18.83 5.75
C LYS A 328 2.00 18.79 5.77
N VAL A 329 2.67 19.49 4.85
CA VAL A 329 4.14 19.50 4.80
C VAL A 329 4.79 20.09 6.06
N PHE A 330 4.01 20.84 6.86
CA PHE A 330 4.44 21.42 8.14
C PHE A 330 4.00 20.60 9.36
N GLN A 331 3.24 19.53 9.15
CA GLN A 331 2.79 18.63 10.22
C GLN A 331 3.97 17.81 10.76
N ASP A 332 3.89 17.48 12.05
CA ASP A 332 4.84 16.58 12.73
C ASP A 332 4.80 15.18 12.12
N ALA A 333 5.96 14.72 11.63
CA ALA A 333 6.11 13.43 10.97
C ALA A 333 5.79 12.23 11.89
N GLY A 334 5.88 12.40 13.22
CA GLY A 334 5.50 11.38 14.19
C GLY A 334 4.00 11.06 14.17
N THR A 335 3.17 12.05 13.79
CA THR A 335 1.68 11.95 13.79
C THR A 335 1.09 11.36 12.50
N LEU A 336 1.94 11.08 11.51
CA LEU A 336 1.52 10.58 10.21
C LEU A 336 1.00 9.15 10.26
N SER A 337 0.09 8.84 9.34
CA SER A 337 -0.33 7.46 9.10
C SER A 337 0.83 6.61 8.55
N GLY A 338 0.71 5.28 8.64
CA GLY A 338 1.74 4.37 8.12
C GLY A 338 2.03 4.59 6.63
N GLY A 339 0.98 4.80 5.81
CA GLY A 339 1.15 5.08 4.38
C GLY A 339 1.80 6.43 4.08
N GLU A 340 1.52 7.46 4.88
CA GLU A 340 2.19 8.76 4.76
C GLU A 340 3.66 8.71 5.16
N LYS A 341 3.99 7.93 6.20
CA LYS A 341 5.37 7.65 6.58
C LYS A 341 6.13 6.94 5.47
N THR A 342 5.52 5.94 4.83
CA THR A 342 6.09 5.28 3.65
C THR A 342 6.36 6.29 2.53
N LYS A 343 5.39 7.16 2.20
CA LYS A 343 5.56 8.19 1.18
C LYS A 343 6.67 9.19 1.51
N LEU A 344 6.78 9.62 2.76
CA LEU A 344 7.82 10.54 3.22
C LEU A 344 9.21 9.89 3.12
N ALA A 345 9.36 8.65 3.57
CA ALA A 345 10.62 7.92 3.49
C ALA A 345 11.07 7.69 2.04
N LEU A 346 10.15 7.31 1.15
CA LEU A 346 10.46 7.20 -0.29
C LEU A 346 10.84 8.56 -0.89
N ALA A 347 10.17 9.63 -0.49
CA ALA A 347 10.51 10.98 -0.90
C ALA A 347 11.93 11.37 -0.43
N GLN A 348 12.31 11.05 0.81
CA GLN A 348 13.66 11.30 1.34
C GLN A 348 14.73 10.54 0.55
N LEU A 349 14.51 9.25 0.27
CA LEU A 349 15.45 8.44 -0.49
C LEU A 349 15.68 8.99 -1.91
N VAL A 350 14.61 9.43 -2.56
CA VAL A 350 14.71 10.01 -3.91
C VAL A 350 15.30 11.42 -3.91
N ALA A 351 15.07 12.20 -2.86
CA ALA A 351 15.64 13.53 -2.68
C ALA A 351 17.09 13.52 -2.22
N GLY A 352 17.52 12.39 -1.65
CA GLY A 352 18.89 12.12 -1.25
C GLY A 352 19.84 12.03 -2.43
N ASN A 353 21.14 12.15 -2.16
CA ASN A 353 22.18 12.05 -3.18
C ASN A 353 22.53 10.58 -3.50
N HIS A 354 21.51 9.79 -3.83
CA HIS A 354 21.60 8.36 -4.15
C HIS A 354 21.42 8.14 -5.66
N ASN A 355 22.11 7.12 -6.19
CA ASN A 355 21.97 6.69 -7.59
C ASN A 355 21.64 5.20 -7.73
N LEU A 356 21.57 4.49 -6.60
CA LEU A 356 21.01 3.15 -6.45
C LEU A 356 19.98 3.19 -5.32
N LEU A 357 18.74 2.75 -5.58
CA LEU A 357 17.72 2.54 -4.56
C LEU A 357 17.48 1.04 -4.36
N LEU A 358 17.50 0.62 -3.10
CA LEU A 358 17.16 -0.74 -2.67
C LEU A 358 15.81 -0.64 -1.94
N LEU A 359 14.74 -1.17 -2.52
CA LEU A 359 13.39 -0.99 -2.00
C LEU A 359 12.79 -2.32 -1.57
N ASP A 360 12.63 -2.54 -0.27
CA ASP A 360 12.00 -3.75 0.26
C ASP A 360 10.50 -3.51 0.55
N GLU A 361 9.64 -4.03 -0.32
CA GLU A 361 8.18 -3.95 -0.22
C GLU A 361 7.65 -2.51 0.03
N PRO A 362 7.97 -1.55 -0.87
CA PRO A 362 7.69 -0.13 -0.66
C PRO A 362 6.19 0.21 -0.70
N THR A 363 5.34 -0.72 -1.14
CA THR A 363 3.89 -0.56 -1.21
C THR A 363 3.16 -0.99 0.06
N ASN A 364 3.86 -1.60 1.02
CA ASN A 364 3.27 -1.97 2.29
C ASN A 364 2.71 -0.74 3.00
N ASN A 365 1.44 -0.80 3.41
CA ASN A 365 0.66 0.27 4.05
C ASN A 365 0.19 1.42 3.12
N LEU A 366 0.33 1.29 1.80
CA LEU A 366 -0.26 2.24 0.85
C LEU A 366 -1.64 1.78 0.39
N ASP A 367 -2.59 2.71 0.28
CA ASP A 367 -3.87 2.47 -0.39
C ASP A 367 -3.69 2.27 -1.90
N PRO A 368 -4.61 1.59 -2.61
CA PRO A 368 -4.46 1.26 -4.04
C PRO A 368 -4.14 2.48 -4.93
N MET A 369 -4.79 3.63 -4.70
CA MET A 369 -4.52 4.83 -5.48
C MET A 369 -3.10 5.35 -5.24
N SER A 370 -2.63 5.27 -4.01
CA SER A 370 -1.26 5.64 -3.62
C SER A 370 -0.22 4.69 -4.17
N ARG A 371 -0.50 3.38 -4.30
CA ARG A 371 0.43 2.41 -4.88
C ARG A 371 0.75 2.72 -6.33
N THR A 372 -0.29 2.90 -7.15
CA THR A 372 -0.13 3.30 -8.55
C THR A 372 0.57 4.66 -8.69
N ALA A 373 0.21 5.64 -7.85
CA ALA A 373 0.83 6.96 -7.86
C ALA A 373 2.32 6.91 -7.49
N THR A 374 2.69 6.17 -6.45
CA THR A 374 4.09 5.95 -6.03
C THR A 374 4.86 5.17 -7.09
N GLY A 375 4.27 4.14 -7.72
CA GLY A 375 4.88 3.42 -8.83
C GLY A 375 5.16 4.33 -10.01
N THR A 376 4.20 5.18 -10.39
CA THR A 376 4.35 6.18 -11.47
C THR A 376 5.43 7.22 -11.13
N ALA A 377 5.49 7.66 -9.87
CA ALA A 377 6.53 8.57 -9.39
C ALA A 377 7.92 7.90 -9.49
N LEU A 378 8.09 6.70 -8.95
CA LEU A 378 9.37 5.99 -9.01
C LEU A 378 9.79 5.65 -10.45
N ALA A 379 8.84 5.33 -11.34
CA ALA A 379 9.13 5.10 -12.76
C ALA A 379 9.72 6.33 -13.47
N ALA A 380 9.38 7.53 -13.01
CA ALA A 380 9.92 8.78 -13.54
C ALA A 380 11.32 9.13 -12.97
N TRP A 381 11.78 8.44 -11.92
CA TRP A 381 13.11 8.66 -11.36
C TRP A 381 14.17 7.93 -12.21
N PRO A 382 15.18 8.63 -12.75
CA PRO A 382 16.06 8.06 -13.78
C PRO A 382 17.27 7.28 -13.23
N GLY A 383 17.29 6.98 -11.93
CA GLY A 383 18.38 6.23 -11.30
C GLY A 383 18.18 4.72 -11.37
N THR A 384 19.08 3.99 -10.68
CA THR A 384 19.10 2.52 -10.68
C THR A 384 18.31 1.99 -9.51
N MET A 385 17.54 0.92 -9.68
CA MET A 385 16.69 0.39 -8.61
C MET A 385 16.75 -1.13 -8.52
N VAL A 386 16.80 -1.65 -7.30
CA VAL A 386 16.53 -3.06 -6.98
C VAL A 386 15.32 -3.08 -6.06
N ILE A 387 14.23 -3.69 -6.51
CA ILE A 387 12.93 -3.63 -5.82
C ILE A 387 12.45 -5.03 -5.49
N VAL A 388 11.91 -5.20 -4.29
CA VAL A 388 11.08 -6.35 -3.91
C VAL A 388 9.65 -5.86 -3.81
N SER A 389 8.73 -6.47 -4.56
CA SER A 389 7.30 -6.19 -4.43
C SER A 389 6.46 -7.37 -4.92
N HIS A 390 5.35 -7.62 -4.23
CA HIS A 390 4.29 -8.54 -4.64
C HIS A 390 3.05 -7.81 -5.21
N ASP A 391 3.12 -6.49 -5.38
CA ASP A 391 1.99 -5.69 -5.87
C ASP A 391 2.02 -5.55 -7.40
N VAL A 392 1.01 -6.11 -8.06
CA VAL A 392 0.91 -6.16 -9.52
C VAL A 392 0.74 -4.76 -10.12
N GLU A 393 -0.12 -3.91 -9.56
CA GLU A 393 -0.38 -2.56 -10.08
C GLU A 393 0.86 -1.67 -9.97
N PHE A 394 1.58 -1.78 -8.86
CA PHE A 394 2.83 -1.07 -8.64
C PHE A 394 3.93 -1.54 -9.60
N VAL A 395 4.11 -2.85 -9.76
CA VAL A 395 5.12 -3.39 -10.69
C VAL A 395 4.79 -3.03 -12.14
N GLU A 396 3.51 -3.06 -12.52
CA GLU A 396 3.05 -2.64 -13.83
C GLU A 396 3.35 -1.14 -14.07
N ALA A 397 3.03 -0.28 -13.11
CA ALA A 397 3.34 1.15 -13.19
C ALA A 397 4.85 1.44 -13.21
N LEU A 398 5.65 0.66 -12.47
CA LEU A 398 7.10 0.81 -12.39
C LEU A 398 7.81 0.36 -13.69
N ALA A 399 7.27 -0.65 -14.37
CA ALA A 399 7.79 -1.24 -15.61
C ALA A 399 9.29 -1.59 -15.53
N PRO A 400 9.69 -2.57 -14.67
CA PRO A 400 11.09 -2.95 -14.50
C PRO A 400 11.69 -3.56 -15.78
N ASP A 401 13.02 -3.61 -15.84
CA ASP A 401 13.75 -4.07 -17.03
C ASP A 401 14.07 -5.58 -16.95
N ARG A 402 14.39 -6.08 -15.74
CA ARG A 402 14.74 -7.47 -15.47
C ARG A 402 14.14 -7.98 -14.17
N ILE A 403 14.15 -9.30 -14.02
CA ILE A 403 13.65 -10.02 -12.85
C ILE A 403 14.73 -10.96 -12.33
N LEU A 404 14.96 -10.94 -11.03
CA LEU A 404 15.73 -11.96 -10.31
C LEU A 404 14.76 -12.88 -9.54
N LEU A 405 14.72 -14.16 -9.90
CA LEU A 405 13.92 -15.20 -9.26
C LEU A 405 14.70 -15.85 -8.13
N MET A 406 14.19 -15.71 -6.91
CA MET A 406 14.71 -16.31 -5.68
C MET A 406 13.91 -17.59 -5.33
N PRO A 407 14.55 -18.61 -4.72
CA PRO A 407 15.90 -18.61 -4.16
C PRO A 407 17.01 -19.01 -5.15
N ASP A 408 16.67 -19.44 -6.35
CA ASP A 408 17.60 -20.05 -7.31
C ASP A 408 18.57 -19.04 -7.98
N GLY A 409 18.30 -17.73 -7.84
CA GLY A 409 19.12 -16.66 -8.41
C GLY A 409 19.03 -16.56 -9.94
N GLN A 410 17.95 -17.06 -10.55
CA GLN A 410 17.76 -17.01 -12.00
C GLN A 410 17.38 -15.60 -12.45
N LEU A 411 18.03 -15.11 -13.50
CA LEU A 411 17.89 -13.74 -13.98
C LEU A 411 17.27 -13.73 -15.38
N ASP A 412 16.12 -13.07 -15.52
CA ASP A 412 15.33 -13.01 -16.75
C ASP A 412 14.94 -11.57 -17.10
N TYR A 413 14.45 -11.37 -18.33
CA TYR A 413 13.90 -10.08 -18.76
C TYR A 413 12.44 -9.95 -18.32
N PHE A 414 12.04 -8.75 -17.91
CA PHE A 414 10.66 -8.48 -17.55
C PHE A 414 9.76 -8.54 -18.79
N SER A 415 8.59 -9.18 -18.66
CA SER A 415 7.57 -9.30 -19.70
C SER A 415 6.17 -9.25 -19.10
N ALA A 416 5.13 -9.10 -19.94
CA ALA A 416 3.74 -9.11 -19.45
C ALA A 416 3.36 -10.43 -18.74
N GLU A 417 3.91 -11.56 -19.18
CA GLU A 417 3.72 -12.88 -18.54
C GLU A 417 4.32 -12.91 -17.13
N SER A 418 5.31 -12.06 -16.84
CA SER A 418 5.92 -11.95 -15.53
C SER A 418 4.98 -11.34 -14.48
N LEU A 419 3.94 -10.59 -14.88
CA LEU A 419 2.93 -10.07 -13.96
C LEU A 419 2.11 -11.19 -13.31
N GLU A 420 1.89 -12.30 -14.02
CA GLU A 420 1.24 -13.49 -13.45
C GLU A 420 2.11 -14.10 -12.34
N LEU A 421 3.44 -14.09 -12.51
CA LEU A 421 4.37 -14.55 -11.47
C LEU A 421 4.39 -13.61 -10.26
N VAL A 422 4.24 -12.30 -10.45
CA VAL A 422 4.09 -11.33 -9.34
C VAL A 422 2.84 -11.65 -8.53
N ALA A 423 1.72 -11.95 -9.20
CA ALA A 423 0.46 -12.26 -8.52
C ALA A 423 0.52 -13.57 -7.69
N LEU A 424 1.39 -14.50 -8.10
CA LEU A 424 1.61 -15.80 -7.46
C LEU A 424 2.67 -15.76 -6.33
N ALA A 425 3.57 -14.77 -6.34
CA ALA A 425 4.64 -14.60 -5.35
C ALA A 425 4.14 -13.95 -4.05
#